data_AF-A0A3M6F823-F1
#
_entry.id   AF-A0A3M6F823-F1
#
_cell.length_a   1.000
_cell.length_b   1.000
_cell.length_c   1.000
_cell.angle_alpha   90.00
_cell.angle_beta   90.00
_cell.angle_gamma   90.00
#
_symmetry.space_group_name_H-M   'P 1'
#
loop_
_entity.id
_entity.type
_entity.pdbx_description
1 polymer ?
#
loop_
_entity_poly.entity_id
_entity_poly.type
_entity_poly.pdbx_seq_one_letter_code
_entity_poly.pdbx_strand_id
1 'polypeptide(L)'
;MVSQAKTMKQTRTRHSQTYKDEALALAERIGVNQAAEQLGLHASQLYGWRSKQQQTRSGSEREQSLADENARLKRLLADQAEELAIVKKAAAYFTKNLK
;
A
#
# COMPACT_ATOMS: atom_id res chain seq x y z
N MET A 1 6.63 31.32 -43.47
CA MET A 1 6.17 29.91 -43.54
C MET A 1 6.50 29.24 -42.21
N VAL A 2 5.50 28.85 -41.42
CA VAL A 2 5.72 28.18 -40.12
C VAL A 2 5.41 26.70 -40.32
N SER A 3 6.43 25.86 -40.26
CA SER A 3 6.30 24.40 -40.35
C SER A 3 5.74 23.84 -39.05
N GLN A 4 4.56 23.21 -39.12
CA GLN A 4 4.00 22.44 -38.00
C GLN A 4 4.84 21.17 -37.81
N ALA A 5 5.47 21.03 -36.64
CA ALA A 5 6.09 19.80 -36.21
C ALA A 5 5.00 18.76 -35.86
N LYS A 6 4.90 17.70 -36.68
CA LYS A 6 4.00 16.57 -36.46
C LYS A 6 4.49 15.76 -35.25
N THR A 7 3.81 15.86 -34.11
CA THR A 7 4.11 15.06 -32.92
C THR A 7 3.74 13.60 -33.18
N MET A 8 4.76 12.74 -33.37
CA MET A 8 4.54 11.30 -33.41
C MET A 8 4.11 10.83 -32.01
N LYS A 9 2.90 10.27 -31.90
CA LYS A 9 2.39 9.70 -30.66
C LYS A 9 3.19 8.44 -30.32
N GLN A 10 4.10 8.55 -29.35
CA GLN A 10 4.85 7.42 -28.83
C GLN A 10 3.90 6.45 -28.12
N THR A 11 3.71 5.26 -28.69
CA THR A 11 2.99 4.15 -28.07
C THR A 11 3.79 3.64 -26.88
N ARG A 12 3.26 3.81 -25.66
CA ARG A 12 3.93 3.34 -24.45
C ARG A 12 3.91 1.81 -24.39
N THR A 13 5.08 1.18 -24.45
CA THR A 13 5.24 -0.26 -24.24
C THR A 13 4.91 -0.61 -22.78
N ARG A 14 3.99 -1.55 -22.57
CA ARG A 14 3.63 -2.04 -21.24
C ARG A 14 4.35 -3.36 -20.97
N HIS A 15 5.33 -3.32 -20.06
CA HIS A 15 6.01 -4.52 -19.60
C HIS A 15 5.15 -5.28 -18.57
N SER A 16 5.20 -6.62 -18.61
CA SER A 16 4.57 -7.50 -17.62
C SER A 16 5.20 -7.29 -16.24
N GLN A 17 4.51 -7.72 -15.17
CA GLN A 17 5.04 -7.58 -13.82
C GLN A 17 6.28 -8.46 -13.61
N THR A 18 6.22 -9.72 -14.04
CA THR A 18 7.34 -10.68 -13.96
C THR A 18 8.61 -10.14 -14.61
N TYR A 19 8.50 -9.54 -15.80
CA TYR A 19 9.65 -8.93 -16.48
C TYR A 19 10.25 -7.77 -15.68
N LYS A 20 9.43 -6.94 -15.05
CA LYS A 20 9.92 -5.85 -14.20
C LYS A 20 10.63 -6.37 -12.98
N ASP A 21 10.12 -7.44 -12.37
CA ASP A 21 10.72 -8.04 -11.18
C ASP A 21 12.08 -8.68 -11.52
N GLU A 22 12.18 -9.40 -12.63
CA GLU A 22 13.45 -9.95 -13.16
C GLU A 22 14.44 -8.83 -13.51
N ALA A 23 13.97 -7.75 -14.15
CA ALA A 23 14.80 -6.61 -14.49
C ALA A 23 15.36 -5.90 -13.25
N LEU A 24 14.55 -5.79 -12.20
CA LEU A 24 14.98 -5.24 -10.91
C LEU A 24 15.99 -6.16 -10.21
N ALA A 25 15.76 -7.48 -10.21
CA ALA A 25 16.70 -8.45 -9.66
C ALA A 25 18.06 -8.44 -10.40
N LEU A 26 18.03 -8.29 -11.72
CA LEU A 26 19.25 -8.08 -12.51
C LEU A 26 19.95 -6.78 -12.09
N ALA A 27 19.21 -5.67 -11.99
CA ALA A 27 19.73 -4.37 -11.58
C ALA A 27 20.30 -4.35 -10.15
N GLU A 28 19.86 -5.24 -9.26
CA GLU A 28 20.46 -5.44 -7.93
C GLU A 28 21.81 -6.12 -8.01
N ARG A 29 21.98 -7.07 -8.94
CA ARG A 29 23.22 -7.85 -9.11
C ARG A 29 24.33 -7.10 -9.85
N ILE A 30 23.98 -6.40 -10.93
CA ILE A 30 24.96 -5.75 -11.83
C ILE A 30 24.86 -4.22 -11.85
N GLY A 31 23.90 -3.65 -11.12
CA GLY A 31 23.65 -2.22 -11.11
C GLY A 31 22.67 -1.77 -12.21
N VAL A 32 22.03 -0.63 -11.97
CA VAL A 32 20.93 -0.10 -12.79
C VAL A 32 21.38 0.23 -14.21
N ASN A 33 22.55 0.83 -14.39
CA ASN A 33 23.03 1.26 -15.70
C ASN A 33 23.36 0.05 -16.60
N GLN A 34 24.08 -0.93 -16.06
CA GLN A 34 24.42 -2.15 -16.82
C GLN A 34 23.17 -2.99 -17.13
N ALA A 35 22.23 -3.10 -16.18
CA ALA A 35 20.97 -3.80 -16.44
C ALA A 35 20.11 -3.08 -17.49
N ALA A 36 20.08 -1.75 -17.48
CA ALA A 36 19.38 -0.96 -18.48
C ALA A 36 19.95 -1.21 -19.88
N GLU A 37 21.28 -1.20 -20.03
CA GLU A 37 21.95 -1.51 -21.30
C GLU A 37 21.65 -2.94 -21.79
N GLN A 38 21.77 -3.95 -20.91
CA GLN A 38 21.51 -5.35 -21.26
C GLN A 38 20.05 -5.60 -21.67
N LEU A 39 19.11 -4.88 -21.07
CA LEU A 39 17.67 -5.05 -21.33
C LEU A 39 17.13 -4.11 -22.41
N GLY A 40 17.96 -3.22 -22.96
CA GLY A 40 17.53 -2.19 -23.91
C GLY A 40 16.52 -1.21 -23.31
N LEU A 41 16.57 -1.00 -22.00
CA LEU A 41 15.70 -0.10 -21.26
C LEU A 41 16.41 1.21 -20.94
N HIS A 42 15.63 2.27 -20.71
CA HIS A 42 16.20 3.49 -20.14
C HIS A 42 16.35 3.33 -18.62
N ALA A 43 17.48 3.76 -18.06
CA ALA A 43 17.75 3.64 -16.61
C ALA A 43 16.63 4.26 -15.74
N SER A 44 15.99 5.34 -16.20
CA SER A 44 14.85 5.93 -15.48
C SER A 44 13.64 5.00 -15.34
N GLN A 45 13.45 4.04 -16.26
CA GLN A 45 12.39 3.03 -16.15
C GLN A 45 12.66 2.13 -14.95
N LEU A 46 13.90 1.67 -14.78
CA LEU A 46 14.29 0.83 -13.64
C LEU A 46 14.18 1.59 -12.32
N TYR A 47 14.62 2.85 -12.26
CA TYR A 47 14.43 3.70 -11.07
C TYR A 47 12.94 3.90 -10.74
N GLY A 48 12.11 4.15 -11.76
CA GLY A 48 10.67 4.29 -11.59
C GLY A 48 10.01 3.01 -11.08
N TRP A 49 10.40 1.85 -11.59
CA TRP A 49 9.90 0.56 -11.11
C TRP A 49 10.33 0.26 -9.69
N ARG A 50 11.59 0.52 -9.33
CA ARG A 50 12.10 0.36 -7.96
C ARG A 50 11.33 1.24 -6.98
N SER A 51 11.14 2.51 -7.31
CA SER A 51 10.37 3.45 -6.48
C SER A 51 8.93 2.96 -6.28
N LYS A 52 8.29 2.48 -7.35
CA LYS A 52 6.94 1.93 -7.27
C LYS A 52 6.87 0.67 -6.41
N GLN A 53 7.83 -0.25 -6.52
CA GLN A 53 7.90 -1.45 -5.69
C GLN A 53 8.05 -1.10 -4.19
N GLN A 54 8.92 -0.13 -3.88
CA GLN A 54 9.10 0.36 -2.51
C GLN A 54 7.83 0.98 -1.95
N GLN A 55 7.14 1.81 -2.75
CA GLN A 55 5.86 2.41 -2.35
C GLN A 55 4.80 1.34 -2.06
N THR A 56 4.64 0.35 -2.94
CA THR A 56 3.67 -0.74 -2.71
C THR A 56 3.98 -1.54 -1.44
N ARG A 57 5.26 -1.79 -1.17
CA ARG A 57 5.68 -2.50 0.05
C ARG A 57 5.37 -1.69 1.31
N SER A 58 5.77 -0.42 1.33
CA SER A 58 5.48 0.48 2.46
C SER A 58 3.98 0.69 2.69
N GLY A 59 3.18 0.74 1.62
CA GLY A 59 1.72 0.81 1.70
C GLY A 59 1.13 -0.44 2.35
N SER A 60 1.59 -1.62 1.94
CA SER A 60 1.14 -2.90 2.50
C SER A 60 1.50 -3.05 3.99
N GLU A 61 2.71 -2.67 4.40
CA GLU A 61 3.12 -2.70 5.81
C GLU A 61 2.27 -1.76 6.68
N ARG A 62 2.00 -0.54 6.18
CA ARG A 62 1.14 0.42 6.86
C ARG A 62 -0.30 -0.10 6.97
N GLU A 63 -0.83 -0.69 5.90
CA GLU A 63 -2.18 -1.25 5.87
C GLU A 63 -2.33 -2.40 6.88
N GLN A 64 -1.32 -3.28 6.98
CA GLN A 64 -1.31 -4.35 7.98
C GLN A 64 -1.34 -3.81 9.41
N SER A 65 -0.50 -2.82 9.71
CA SER A 65 -0.48 -2.18 11.04
C SER A 65 -1.84 -1.54 11.39
N LEU A 66 -2.49 -0.89 10.42
CA LEU A 66 -3.83 -0.32 10.61
C LEU A 66 -4.90 -1.41 10.82
N ALA A 67 -4.78 -2.56 10.17
CA ALA A 67 -5.69 -3.68 10.35
C ALA A 67 -5.57 -4.27 11.77
N ASP A 68 -4.34 -4.44 12.26
CA ASP A 68 -4.07 -4.97 13.60
C ASP A 68 -4.61 -4.02 14.69
N GLU A 69 -4.37 -2.71 14.55
CA GLU A 69 -4.91 -1.72 15.49
C GLU A 69 -6.44 -1.66 15.42
N ASN A 70 -7.05 -1.74 14.24
CA ASN A 70 -8.51 -1.83 14.12
C ASN A 70 -9.08 -3.06 14.83
N ALA A 71 -8.42 -4.22 14.72
CA ALA A 71 -8.84 -5.43 15.42
C ALA A 71 -8.77 -5.24 16.94
N ARG A 72 -7.71 -4.60 17.44
CA ARG A 72 -7.56 -4.26 18.86
C ARG A 72 -8.66 -3.29 19.33
N LEU A 73 -8.90 -2.21 18.58
CA LEU A 73 -9.92 -1.22 18.92
C LEU A 73 -11.33 -1.83 18.94
N LYS A 74 -11.64 -2.73 18.01
CA LYS A 74 -12.92 -3.44 17.99
C LYS A 74 -13.12 -4.33 19.22
N ARG A 75 -12.07 -5.01 19.70
CA ARG A 75 -12.14 -5.78 20.96
C ARG A 75 -12.42 -4.86 22.14
N LEU A 76 -11.67 -3.77 22.27
CA LEU A 76 -11.87 -2.82 23.36
C LEU A 76 -13.27 -2.19 23.35
N LEU A 77 -13.82 -1.90 22.16
CA LEU A 77 -15.19 -1.41 22.03
C LEU A 77 -16.22 -2.46 22.46
N ALA A 78 -16.00 -3.74 22.15
CA ALA A 78 -16.88 -4.81 22.60
C ALA A 78 -16.85 -4.95 24.13
N ASP A 79 -15.66 -4.97 24.73
CA ASP A 79 -15.49 -5.06 26.19
C ASP A 79 -16.17 -3.87 26.88
N GLN A 80 -15.96 -2.65 26.38
CA GLN A 80 -16.60 -1.45 26.94
C GLN A 80 -18.13 -1.47 26.80
N ALA A 81 -18.65 -2.02 25.71
CA ALA A 81 -20.09 -2.16 25.52
C ALA A 81 -20.71 -3.13 26.54
N GLU A 82 -20.01 -4.21 26.86
CA GLU A 82 -20.41 -5.16 27.90
C GLU A 82 -20.40 -4.51 29.29
N GLU A 83 -19.31 -3.82 29.65
CA GLU A 83 -19.21 -3.09 30.92
C GLU A 83 -20.34 -2.07 31.09
N LEU A 84 -20.62 -1.29 30.05
CA LEU A 84 -21.74 -0.34 30.07
C LEU A 84 -23.10 -1.04 30.22
N ALA A 85 -23.27 -2.23 29.65
CA ALA A 85 -24.51 -3.00 29.82
C ALA A 85 -24.67 -3.49 31.26
N ILE A 86 -23.60 -3.96 31.89
CA ILE A 86 -23.59 -4.38 33.30
C ILE A 86 -23.92 -3.20 34.21
N VAL A 87 -23.24 -2.07 34.04
CA VAL A 87 -23.47 -0.86 34.85
C VAL A 87 -24.91 -0.36 34.73
N LYS A 88 -25.46 -0.31 33.49
CA LYS A 88 -26.85 0.08 33.26
C LYS A 88 -27.83 -0.88 33.94
N LYS A 89 -27.58 -2.19 33.87
CA LYS A 89 -28.41 -3.20 34.52
C LYS A 89 -28.39 -3.06 36.04
N ALA A 90 -27.22 -2.82 36.63
CA ALA A 90 -27.08 -2.57 38.06
C ALA A 90 -27.83 -1.31 38.49
N ALA A 91 -27.67 -0.19 37.77
CA ALA A 91 -28.38 1.05 38.04
C ALA A 91 -29.92 0.85 38.01
N ALA A 92 -30.43 0.11 37.02
CA ALA A 92 -31.85 -0.20 36.92
C ALA A 92 -32.35 -1.09 38.09
N TYR A 93 -31.53 -2.02 38.58
CA TYR A 93 -31.86 -2.82 39.76
C TYR A 93 -31.93 -1.93 41.02
N PHE A 94 -30.94 -1.06 41.25
CA PHE A 94 -30.93 -0.19 42.41
C PHE A 94 -32.11 0.78 42.43
N THR A 95 -32.47 1.40 41.30
CA THR A 95 -33.63 2.31 41.24
C THR A 95 -34.96 1.59 41.50
N LYS A 96 -35.09 0.32 41.11
CA LYS A 96 -36.30 -0.48 41.35
C LYS A 96 -36.46 -0.89 42.83
N ASN A 97 -35.35 -1.10 43.55
CA ASN A 97 -35.37 -1.54 44.95
C ASN A 97 -35.22 -0.39 45.98
N LEU A 98 -35.14 0.87 45.52
CA LEU A 98 -35.13 2.08 46.36
C LEU A 98 -36.55 2.63 46.65
N LYS A 99 -37.59 1.85 46.39
CA LYS A 99 -38.99 2.11 46.76
C LYS A 99 -39.44 1.09 47.79
#